data_AF-A0AAP8F9E3-F1
#
_entry.id   AF-A0AAP8F9E3-F1
#
_cell.length_a   1.000
_cell.length_b   1.000
_cell.length_c   1.000
_cell.angle_alpha   90.00
_cell.angle_beta   90.00
_cell.angle_gamma   90.00
#
_symmetry.space_group_name_H-M   'P 1'
#
loop_
_entity.id
_entity.type
_entity.pdbx_description
1 polymer ?
#
loop_
_entity_poly.entity_id
_entity_poly.type
_entity_poly.pdbx_seq_one_letter_code
_entity_poly.pdbx_strand_id
1 'polypeptide(L)'
;MKYVEVVTESRIRTISLVLLLIFMSLGWYLDSSFWYKAVIMVVSVAFILHSLHYYLAGRNKTVGTMAIVASSTFGLFNLLRVFL
;
A
#
# COMPACT_ATOMS: atom_id res chain seq x y z
N MET A 1 -16.72 6.98 15.95
CA MET A 1 -15.30 6.64 16.22
C MET A 1 -14.42 7.66 15.49
N LYS A 2 -13.67 8.50 16.22
CA LYS A 2 -12.90 9.66 15.70
C LYS A 2 -11.86 9.36 14.60
N TYR A 3 -11.52 8.09 14.35
CA TYR A 3 -10.51 7.69 13.36
C TYR A 3 -11.03 7.61 11.92
N VAL A 4 -12.35 7.44 11.73
CA VAL A 4 -12.97 7.28 10.40
C VAL A 4 -12.92 8.60 9.61
N GLU A 5 -12.93 9.75 10.29
CA GLU A 5 -12.82 11.07 9.65
C GLU A 5 -11.38 11.43 9.24
N VAL A 6 -10.37 10.85 9.89
CA VAL A 6 -8.95 11.19 9.64
C VAL A 6 -8.39 10.43 8.44
N VAL A 7 -8.85 9.20 8.24
CA VAL A 7 -8.36 8.26 7.22
C VAL A 7 -9.43 8.11 6.14
N THR A 8 -9.72 9.16 5.39
CA THR A 8 -10.68 9.07 4.28
C THR A 8 -10.07 8.35 3.07
N GLU A 9 -10.90 7.63 2.32
CA GLU A 9 -10.49 6.91 1.11
C GLU A 9 -9.75 7.79 0.11
N SER A 10 -10.24 9.01 -0.10
CA SER A 10 -9.64 10.00 -1.00
C SER A 10 -8.22 10.37 -0.56
N ARG A 11 -7.99 10.49 0.74
CA ARG A 11 -6.69 10.86 1.31
C ARG A 11 -5.69 9.70 1.21
N ILE A 12 -6.12 8.46 1.49
CA ILE A 12 -5.30 7.26 1.30
C ILE A 12 -4.89 7.14 -0.17
N ARG A 13 -5.85 7.28 -1.10
CA ARG A 13 -5.59 7.20 -2.53
C ARG A 13 -4.60 8.27 -2.98
N THR A 14 -4.79 9.53 -2.58
CA THR A 14 -3.90 10.63 -2.94
C THR A 14 -2.49 10.41 -2.41
N ILE A 15 -2.33 10.06 -1.13
CA ILE A 15 -1.01 9.79 -0.54
C ILE A 15 -0.32 8.63 -1.27
N SER A 16 -1.05 7.55 -1.55
CA SER A 16 -0.52 6.38 -2.23
C SER A 16 -0.02 6.71 -3.64
N LEU A 17 -0.80 7.48 -4.42
CA LEU A 17 -0.43 7.88 -5.78
C LEU A 17 0.78 8.82 -5.79
N VAL A 18 0.84 9.79 -4.87
CA VAL A 18 1.98 10.71 -4.74
C VAL A 18 3.25 9.92 -4.40
N LEU A 19 3.17 8.99 -3.45
CA LEU A 19 4.30 8.15 -3.08
C LEU A 19 4.77 7.30 -4.29
N LEU A 20 3.84 6.67 -5.01
CA LEU A 20 4.13 5.86 -6.19
C LEU A 20 4.86 6.67 -7.28
N LEU A 21 4.41 7.91 -7.52
CA LEU A 21 5.02 8.81 -8.49
C LEU A 21 6.46 9.16 -8.10
N ILE A 22 6.72 9.46 -6.82
CA ILE A 22 8.05 9.79 -6.31
C ILE A 22 9.01 8.61 -6.50
N PHE A 23 8.60 7.40 -6.09
CA PHE A 23 9.45 6.22 -6.19
C PHE A 23 9.69 5.76 -7.64
N MET A 24 8.69 5.87 -8.53
CA MET A 24 8.91 5.63 -9.97
C MET A 24 9.85 6.66 -10.59
N SER A 25 9.70 7.94 -10.24
CA SER A 25 10.56 9.02 -10.74
C SER A 25 12.01 8.84 -10.27
N LEU A 26 12.20 8.43 -9.01
CA LEU A 26 13.52 8.12 -8.45
C LEU A 26 14.15 6.88 -9.11
N GLY A 27 13.36 5.83 -9.37
CA GLY A 27 13.85 4.63 -10.04
C GLY A 27 14.26 4.89 -11.48
N TRP A 28 13.52 5.74 -12.19
CA TRP A 28 13.89 6.21 -13.52
C TRP A 28 15.16 7.08 -13.47
N TYR A 29 15.23 8.05 -12.56
CA TYR A 29 16.36 8.98 -12.46
C TYR A 29 17.67 8.28 -12.09
N LEU A 30 17.61 7.29 -11.19
CA LEU A 30 18.78 6.57 -10.69
C LEU A 30 19.10 5.29 -11.48
N ASP A 31 18.34 5.00 -12.55
CA ASP A 31 18.40 3.76 -13.36
C ASP A 31 18.58 2.49 -12.51
N SER A 32 17.84 2.42 -11.40
CA SER A 32 18.10 1.46 -10.35
C SER A 32 16.89 0.56 -10.14
N SER A 33 17.10 -0.72 -10.41
CA SER A 33 16.11 -1.79 -10.21
C SER A 33 15.65 -1.89 -8.76
N PHE A 34 16.45 -1.41 -7.80
CA PHE A 34 16.09 -1.34 -6.39
C PHE A 34 14.88 -0.44 -6.13
N TRP A 35 14.82 0.73 -6.75
CA TRP A 35 13.72 1.68 -6.56
C TRP A 35 12.42 1.18 -7.18
N TYR A 36 12.49 0.44 -8.29
CA TYR A 36 11.34 -0.27 -8.83
C TYR A 36 10.80 -1.35 -7.86
N LYS A 37 11.69 -2.06 -7.15
CA LYS A 37 11.28 -2.98 -6.08
C LYS A 37 10.65 -2.23 -4.88
N ALA A 38 11.15 -1.04 -4.55
CA ALA A 38 10.57 -0.19 -3.50
C ALA A 38 9.16 0.32 -3.86
N VAL A 39 8.85 0.57 -5.14
CA VAL A 39 7.47 0.89 -5.60
C VAL A 39 6.49 -0.24 -5.23
N ILE A 40 6.91 -1.50 -5.33
CA ILE A 40 6.06 -2.65 -4.99
C ILE A 40 5.69 -2.66 -3.50
N MET A 41 6.63 -2.26 -2.64
CA MET A 41 6.39 -2.07 -1.20
C MET A 41 5.40 -0.93 -0.93
N VAL A 42 5.55 0.19 -1.62
CA VAL A 42 4.61 1.33 -1.53
C VAL A 42 3.18 0.92 -1.91
N VAL A 43 3.04 0.16 -2.99
CA VAL A 43 1.75 -0.41 -3.44
C VAL A 43 1.16 -1.34 -2.38
N SER A 44 1.98 -2.19 -1.77
CA SER A 44 1.55 -3.11 -0.72
C SER A 44 1.01 -2.36 0.51
N VAL A 45 1.70 -1.30 0.95
CA VAL A 45 1.27 -0.46 2.08
C VAL A 45 -0.02 0.30 1.76
N ALA A 46 -0.15 0.81 0.53
CA ALA A 46 -1.36 1.45 0.05
C ALA A 46 -2.59 0.52 0.12
N PHE A 47 -2.43 -0.74 -0.28
CA PHE A 47 -3.50 -1.73 -0.19
C PHE A 47 -3.87 -2.07 1.27
N ILE A 48 -2.90 -2.13 2.18
CA ILE A 48 -3.17 -2.31 3.62
C ILE A 48 -3.96 -1.12 4.18
N LEU A 49 -3.59 0.11 3.84
CA LEU A 49 -4.32 1.30 4.28
C LEU A 49 -5.74 1.36 3.71
N HIS A 50 -5.92 0.99 2.45
CA HIS A 50 -7.22 0.97 1.80
C HIS A 50 -8.14 -0.10 2.41
N SER A 51 -7.61 -1.29 2.69
CA SER A 51 -8.35 -2.37 3.34
C SER A 51 -8.66 -2.08 4.82
N LEU A 52 -7.78 -1.36 5.52
CA LEU A 52 -8.03 -0.88 6.88
C LEU A 52 -9.16 0.16 6.92
N HIS A 53 -9.17 1.11 5.97
CA HIS A 53 -10.30 2.02 5.82
C HIS A 53 -11.59 1.25 5.51
N TYR A 54 -11.54 0.27 4.62
CA TYR A 54 -12.70 -0.57 4.31
C TYR A 54 -13.20 -1.38 5.51
N TYR A 55 -12.30 -1.85 6.37
CA TYR A 55 -12.62 -2.53 7.62
C TYR A 55 -13.26 -1.59 8.66
N LEU A 56 -12.79 -0.34 8.73
CA LEU A 56 -13.26 0.66 9.70
C LEU A 56 -14.55 1.38 9.26
N ALA A 57 -14.71 1.61 7.95
CA ALA A 57 -15.84 2.32 7.35
C ALA A 57 -16.96 1.36 6.88
N GLY A 58 -16.62 0.11 6.57
CA GLY A 58 -17.53 -0.89 6.00
C GLY A 58 -18.12 -1.85 7.04
N ARG A 59 -19.36 -2.28 6.80
CA ARG A 59 -20.12 -3.23 7.64
C ARG A 59 -19.58 -4.67 7.58
N ASN A 60 -18.68 -4.98 6.63
CA ASN A 60 -18.19 -6.33 6.36
C ASN A 60 -16.70 -6.50 6.70
N LYS A 61 -16.46 -6.79 7.99
CA LYS A 61 -15.14 -6.97 8.59
C LYS A 61 -14.29 -8.04 7.88
N THR A 62 -14.91 -9.10 7.38
CA THR A 62 -14.23 -10.25 6.77
C THR A 62 -13.46 -9.87 5.49
N VAL A 63 -14.04 -9.00 4.66
CA VAL A 63 -13.42 -8.55 3.40
C VAL A 63 -12.21 -7.67 3.67
N GLY A 64 -12.32 -6.75 4.66
CA GLY A 64 -11.20 -5.92 5.09
C GLY A 64 -10.04 -6.75 5.63
N THR A 65 -10.32 -7.74 6.47
CA THR A 65 -9.28 -8.65 7.01
C THR A 65 -8.62 -9.49 5.91
N MET A 66 -9.39 -10.07 4.98
CA MET A 66 -8.82 -10.80 3.84
C MET A 66 -7.92 -9.93 2.98
N ALA A 67 -8.33 -8.69 2.70
CA ALA A 67 -7.53 -7.76 1.93
C ALA A 67 -6.23 -7.35 2.65
N ILE A 68 -6.25 -7.17 3.98
CA ILE A 68 -5.03 -6.92 4.77
C ILE A 68 -4.06 -8.11 4.70
N VAL A 69 -4.57 -9.33 4.85
CA VAL A 69 -3.75 -10.56 4.80
C VAL A 69 -3.15 -10.76 3.41
N ALA A 70 -3.95 -10.61 2.35
CA ALA A 70 -3.49 -10.71 0.98
C ALA A 70 -2.41 -9.66 0.67
N SER A 71 -2.62 -8.42 1.10
CA SER A 71 -1.67 -7.32 0.89
C SER A 71 -0.38 -7.54 1.66
N SER A 72 -0.46 -7.97 2.92
CA SER A 72 0.72 -8.30 3.73
C SER A 72 1.53 -9.44 3.12
N THR A 73 0.85 -10.48 2.62
CA THR A 73 1.47 -11.62 1.95
C THR A 73 2.15 -11.20 0.65
N PHE A 74 1.51 -10.34 -0.13
CA PHE A 74 2.09 -9.76 -1.35
C PHE A 74 3.34 -8.93 -1.06
N GLY A 75 3.32 -8.12 0.01
CA GLY A 75 4.48 -7.35 0.45
C GLY A 75 5.64 -8.24 0.90
N LEU A 76 5.36 -9.23 1.76
CA LEU A 76 6.37 -10.18 2.25
C LEU A 76 6.98 -11.01 1.13
N PHE A 77 6.16 -11.48 0.19
CA PHE A 77 6.64 -12.25 -0.97
C PHE A 77 7.60 -11.42 -1.83
N ASN A 78 7.26 -10.15 -2.08
CA ASN A 78 8.14 -9.27 -2.85
C ASN A 78 9.41 -8.89 -2.08
N LEU A 79 9.33 -8.70 -0.76
CA LEU A 79 10.48 -8.52 0.13
C LEU A 79 11.44 -9.69 0.04
N LEU A 80 10.94 -10.92 0.16
CA LEU A 80 11.75 -12.14 0.02
C LEU A 80 12.47 -12.17 -1.35
N ARG A 81 11.78 -11.79 -2.43
CA ARG A 81 12.36 -11.67 -3.78
C ARG A 81 13.39 -10.54 -3.95
N VAL A 82 13.45 -9.58 -3.03
CA VAL A 82 14.49 -8.55 -3.04
C VAL A 82 15.77 -9.08 -2.40
N PHE A 83 15.64 -9.88 -1.34
CA PHE A 83 16.75 -10.37 -0.54
C PHE A 83 17.33 -11.73 -0.98
N LEU A 84 16.56 -12.51 -1.76
CA LEU A 84 16.89 -13.85 -2.25
C LEU A 84 17.12 -13.81 -3.77
#